data_AF-A0A957Y9X4-F1
#
_entry.id   AF-A0A957Y9X4-F1
#
_cell.length_a   1.000
_cell.length_b   1.000
_cell.length_c   1.000
_cell.angle_alpha   90.00
_cell.angle_beta   90.00
_cell.angle_gamma   90.00
#
_symmetry.space_group_name_H-M   'P 1'
#
loop_
_entity.id
_entity.type
_entity.pdbx_description
1 polymer ?
#
loop_
_entity_poly.entity_id
_entity_poly.type
_entity_poly.pdbx_seq_one_letter_code
_entity_poly.pdbx_strand_id
1 'polypeptide(L)'
;MPRLITGRTGKAPLFQGRATLTYPTQGHLNRERGRLSFWLKPQWPGSDGRDYIFFDAGDGFYNRLRVQKDGGNNLRFIVWGPRSESGLSYNVSHWQPDAWHQIDVTWESNRIALYVDGKLRDATSDVTLPYQLASRFFIGSSSDGDRQANAVIDELMIFAEPDEAALQTGGAPVDTINFPDQFLIPVLVIAYFPVKGNRIDRCITGDVGAPLAQIQRHVQQTTPHVVEALEWGSAYHGYKDSTANPSLRYQIVEMLEFMEPLPTTRKRGHRVPMTDYNAIMNRVNIQHWVEARGIKEVWLWGYHGGVIDIWESNMAGPFGDISNSDRDQRDLPVLNQTYTVYHYNYGRGPSEAVEDHMHQIEAVLREIDYHLFWEKFVGKPGEGRCGWAHFPPNGVRDYDWANPNFVWTDIEDWRPDGGEKQHLNCRRWNSDSLTWFIYWMQNLPGANNGLTYRGRPLTNWWTFIGDFDGAMQKGLGLVG
;
A
#
# COMPACT_ATOMS: atom_id res chain seq x y z
N MET A 1 -11.55 -17.17 19.13
CA MET A 1 -11.26 -16.42 17.90
C MET A 1 -12.47 -15.59 17.52
N PRO A 2 -12.30 -14.31 17.11
CA PRO A 2 -13.39 -13.45 16.69
C PRO A 2 -14.02 -13.93 15.37
N ARG A 3 -15.31 -13.65 15.18
CA ARG A 3 -16.01 -13.89 13.91
C ARG A 3 -15.77 -12.69 13.00
N LEU A 4 -15.40 -12.91 11.74
CA LEU A 4 -15.31 -11.84 10.76
C LEU A 4 -16.71 -11.44 10.27
N ILE A 5 -17.02 -10.14 10.29
CA ILE A 5 -18.24 -9.54 9.73
C ILE A 5 -17.86 -8.40 8.79
N THR A 6 -18.84 -7.74 8.15
CA THR A 6 -18.57 -6.55 7.33
C THR A 6 -17.95 -5.44 8.18
N GLY A 7 -16.74 -5.02 7.78
CA GLY A 7 -15.97 -3.95 8.40
C GLY A 7 -16.31 -2.58 7.83
N ARG A 8 -15.48 -1.60 8.15
CA ARG A 8 -15.45 -0.29 7.50
C ARG A 8 -14.86 -0.42 6.09
N THR A 9 -13.87 -1.29 5.94
CA THR A 9 -13.18 -1.66 4.70
C THR A 9 -13.13 -3.18 4.64
N GLY A 10 -13.93 -3.79 3.76
CA GLY A 10 -13.98 -5.26 3.64
C GLY A 10 -14.54 -5.98 4.89
N LYS A 11 -13.70 -6.76 5.58
CA LYS A 11 -14.10 -7.60 6.73
C LYS A 11 -13.30 -7.25 7.98
N ALA A 12 -14.00 -7.22 9.11
CA ALA A 12 -13.42 -6.91 10.41
C ALA A 12 -13.83 -7.92 11.50
N PRO A 13 -12.95 -8.18 12.48
CA PRO A 13 -13.26 -9.05 13.61
C PRO A 13 -14.30 -8.44 14.55
N LEU A 14 -15.35 -9.21 14.84
CA LEU A 14 -16.31 -8.96 15.90
C LEU A 14 -15.85 -9.62 17.20
N PHE A 15 -15.60 -8.81 18.22
CA PHE A 15 -15.15 -9.25 19.54
C PHE A 15 -16.32 -9.38 20.52
N GLN A 16 -16.91 -10.57 20.58
CA GLN A 16 -17.99 -10.93 21.51
C GLN A 16 -17.64 -12.19 22.31
N GLY A 17 -18.31 -12.41 23.45
CA GLY A 17 -18.18 -13.64 24.23
C GLY A 17 -16.77 -13.81 24.80
N ARG A 18 -16.00 -14.78 24.33
CA ARG A 18 -14.58 -14.98 24.72
C ARG A 18 -13.60 -14.68 23.58
N ALA A 19 -14.03 -13.95 22.56
CA ALA A 19 -13.16 -13.59 21.44
C ALA A 19 -12.09 -12.60 21.90
N THR A 20 -10.83 -12.97 21.69
CA THR A 20 -9.66 -12.10 21.86
C THR A 20 -8.66 -12.41 20.75
N LEU A 21 -7.83 -11.43 20.41
CA LEU A 21 -6.60 -11.65 19.67
C LEU A 21 -5.42 -11.33 20.59
N THR A 22 -4.36 -12.12 20.50
CA THR A 22 -3.19 -12.01 21.37
C THR A 22 -1.93 -12.00 20.54
N TYR A 23 -1.04 -11.05 20.81
CA TYR A 23 0.20 -10.83 20.05
C TYR A 23 1.39 -10.67 21.00
N PRO A 24 2.61 -11.03 20.57
CA PRO A 24 3.81 -10.71 21.32
C PRO A 24 4.06 -9.20 21.33
N THR A 25 4.45 -8.66 22.47
CA THR A 25 4.79 -7.23 22.60
C THR A 25 6.11 -6.90 21.90
N GLN A 26 7.10 -7.81 21.98
CA GLN A 26 8.39 -7.64 21.34
C GLN A 26 8.22 -7.51 19.82
N GLY A 27 8.86 -6.49 19.25
CA GLY A 27 8.81 -6.19 17.81
C GLY A 27 7.53 -5.49 17.33
N HIS A 28 6.51 -5.33 18.19
CA HIS A 28 5.22 -4.76 17.80
C HIS A 28 4.84 -3.50 18.58
N LEU A 29 5.38 -3.32 19.80
CA LEU A 29 5.05 -2.18 20.65
C LEU A 29 6.31 -1.57 21.25
N ASN A 30 6.50 -0.27 21.03
CA ASN A 30 7.54 0.51 21.68
C ASN A 30 6.99 1.07 23.00
N ARG A 31 7.68 0.76 24.10
CA ARG A 31 7.28 1.19 25.45
C ARG A 31 7.42 2.70 25.68
N GLU A 32 8.41 3.32 25.04
CA GLU A 32 8.82 4.69 25.36
C GLU A 32 8.09 5.74 24.52
N ARG A 33 7.58 5.35 23.36
CA ARG A 33 6.77 6.20 22.48
C ARG A 33 5.97 5.37 21.47
N GLY A 34 4.91 5.95 20.93
CA GLY A 34 4.14 5.37 19.84
C GLY A 34 2.73 5.91 19.72
N ARG A 35 2.01 5.41 18.71
CA ARG A 35 0.59 5.67 18.46
C ARG A 35 -0.16 4.36 18.24
N LEU A 36 -1.35 4.24 18.80
CA LEU A 36 -2.32 3.19 18.49
C LEU A 36 -3.54 3.85 17.85
N SER A 37 -3.92 3.40 16.65
CA SER A 37 -5.08 3.87 15.88
C SER A 37 -5.97 2.69 15.54
N PHE A 38 -7.29 2.84 15.65
CA PHE A 38 -8.25 1.87 15.13
C PHE A 38 -9.64 2.47 14.96
N TRP A 39 -10.44 1.86 14.08
CA TRP A 39 -11.88 2.09 14.01
C TRP A 39 -12.62 1.17 14.95
N LEU A 40 -13.58 1.71 15.70
CA LEU A 40 -14.45 1.00 16.63
C LEU A 40 -15.91 1.17 16.20
N LYS A 41 -16.62 0.05 16.09
CA LYS A 41 -18.09 0.02 15.98
C LYS A 41 -18.67 -0.72 17.18
N PRO A 42 -19.14 -0.01 18.23
CA PRO A 42 -19.67 -0.62 19.44
C PRO A 42 -21.04 -1.25 19.18
N GLN A 43 -21.36 -2.37 19.82
CA GLN A 43 -22.71 -2.95 19.79
C GLN A 43 -23.57 -2.49 20.97
N TRP A 44 -23.12 -1.45 21.64
CA TRP A 44 -23.67 -0.93 22.88
C TRP A 44 -23.80 0.59 22.77
N PRO A 45 -24.80 1.19 23.45
CA PRO A 45 -24.90 2.63 23.51
C PRO A 45 -23.85 3.16 24.48
N GLY A 46 -23.24 4.29 24.15
CA GLY A 46 -22.18 4.86 24.98
C GLY A 46 -22.62 5.22 26.40
N SER A 47 -23.92 5.30 26.66
CA SER A 47 -24.53 5.62 27.96
C SER A 47 -24.81 4.41 28.86
N ASP A 48 -24.44 3.19 28.48
CA ASP A 48 -24.90 1.96 29.16
C ASP A 48 -24.31 1.66 30.54
N GLY A 49 -23.37 2.47 31.04
CA GLY A 49 -22.75 2.31 32.35
C GLY A 49 -21.88 1.06 32.51
N ARG A 50 -21.44 0.43 31.39
CA ARG A 50 -20.61 -0.79 31.39
C ARG A 50 -19.18 -0.55 30.93
N ASP A 51 -18.30 -1.46 31.35
CA ASP A 51 -16.88 -1.47 30.97
C ASP A 51 -16.65 -2.31 29.70
N TYR A 52 -15.83 -1.80 28.78
CA TYR A 52 -15.42 -2.50 27.55
C TYR A 52 -13.94 -2.25 27.28
N ILE A 53 -13.17 -3.30 26.99
CA ILE A 53 -11.72 -3.20 26.77
C ILE A 53 -11.39 -3.43 25.31
N PHE A 54 -10.69 -2.50 24.67
CA PHE A 54 -10.36 -2.54 23.24
C PHE A 54 -8.92 -2.96 22.99
N PHE A 55 -8.00 -2.49 23.82
CA PHE A 55 -6.58 -2.80 23.76
C PHE A 55 -6.00 -2.90 25.17
N ASP A 56 -5.16 -3.90 25.40
CA ASP A 56 -4.59 -4.13 26.72
C ASP A 56 -3.18 -4.74 26.64
N ALA A 57 -2.17 -3.98 27.04
CA ALA A 57 -0.77 -4.42 27.10
C ALA A 57 -0.30 -4.44 28.56
N GLY A 58 -0.68 -5.49 29.31
CA GLY A 58 -0.29 -5.66 30.72
C GLY A 58 -0.90 -6.89 31.38
N ASP A 59 -0.11 -7.54 32.24
CA ASP A 59 -0.49 -8.79 32.93
C ASP A 59 -0.88 -8.57 34.41
N GLY A 60 -0.78 -7.31 34.88
CA GLY A 60 -1.06 -6.90 36.26
C GLY A 60 -1.54 -5.45 36.34
N PHE A 61 -1.54 -4.87 37.54
CA PHE A 61 -1.97 -3.49 37.75
C PHE A 61 -0.98 -2.45 37.20
N TYR A 62 0.32 -2.65 37.43
CA TYR A 62 1.37 -1.72 37.00
C TYR A 62 2.00 -2.13 35.67
N ASN A 63 2.71 -1.20 35.04
CA ASN A 63 3.43 -1.40 33.78
C ASN A 63 2.52 -1.80 32.61
N ARG A 64 1.54 -0.93 32.31
CA ARG A 64 0.43 -1.26 31.44
C ARG A 64 -0.01 -0.09 30.57
N LEU A 65 -0.40 -0.38 29.35
CA LEU A 65 -1.16 0.53 28.48
C LEU A 65 -2.54 -0.08 28.22
N ARG A 66 -3.61 0.72 28.33
CA ARG A 66 -4.97 0.25 28.08
C ARG A 66 -5.85 1.30 27.43
N VAL A 67 -6.65 0.88 26.46
CA VAL A 67 -7.77 1.65 25.91
C VAL A 67 -9.07 0.96 26.26
N GLN A 68 -9.99 1.68 26.93
CA GLN A 68 -11.26 1.13 27.42
C GLN A 68 -12.40 2.15 27.41
N LYS A 69 -13.65 1.69 27.42
CA LYS A 69 -14.77 2.44 28.00
C LYS A 69 -14.95 2.01 29.45
N ASP A 70 -15.18 2.95 30.36
CA ASP A 70 -15.52 2.67 31.76
C ASP A 70 -17.03 2.79 32.07
N GLY A 71 -17.42 2.32 33.26
CA GLY A 71 -18.78 2.43 33.78
C GLY A 71 -19.27 3.86 34.05
N GLY A 72 -18.37 4.85 34.00
CA GLY A 72 -18.70 6.28 33.99
C GLY A 72 -19.05 6.81 32.60
N ASN A 73 -19.13 5.93 31.59
CA ASN A 73 -19.35 6.25 30.19
C ASN A 73 -18.22 7.07 29.56
N ASN A 74 -17.00 6.94 30.06
CA ASN A 74 -15.83 7.58 29.47
C ASN A 74 -15.03 6.60 28.64
N LEU A 75 -14.69 7.00 27.41
CA LEU A 75 -13.56 6.42 26.71
C LEU A 75 -12.28 6.90 27.38
N ARG A 76 -11.38 5.96 27.70
CA ARG A 76 -10.17 6.19 28.45
C ARG A 76 -8.95 5.60 27.76
N PHE A 77 -7.86 6.36 27.81
CA PHE A 77 -6.51 5.84 27.65
C PHE A 77 -5.82 5.90 29.01
N ILE A 78 -5.37 4.76 29.51
CA ILE A 78 -4.79 4.64 30.85
C ILE A 78 -3.40 4.03 30.73
N VAL A 79 -2.45 4.68 31.39
CA VAL A 79 -1.06 4.26 31.49
C VAL A 79 -0.71 4.06 32.94
N TRP A 80 -0.26 2.85 33.28
CA TRP A 80 0.32 2.56 34.58
C TRP A 80 1.83 2.47 34.46
N GLY A 81 2.53 3.38 35.13
CA GLY A 81 3.96 3.29 35.36
C GLY A 81 4.31 2.20 36.39
N PRO A 82 5.56 2.17 36.88
CA PRO A 82 5.95 1.26 37.95
C PRO A 82 5.16 1.42 39.26
N ARG A 83 4.69 2.65 39.56
CA ARG A 83 4.04 3.03 40.83
C ARG A 83 2.97 4.14 40.69
N SER A 84 2.56 4.43 39.46
CA SER A 84 1.64 5.53 39.16
C SER A 84 0.58 5.07 38.15
N GLU A 85 -0.55 5.74 38.16
CA GLU A 85 -1.61 5.65 37.15
C GLU A 85 -1.86 7.05 36.61
N SER A 86 -1.82 7.19 35.30
CA SER A 86 -2.25 8.40 34.59
C SER A 86 -3.31 7.99 33.59
N GLY A 87 -4.41 8.74 33.50
CA GLY A 87 -5.49 8.39 32.60
C GLY A 87 -6.20 9.60 32.03
N LEU A 88 -6.50 9.48 30.75
CA LEU A 88 -7.31 10.43 29.98
C LEU A 88 -8.76 9.97 29.96
N SER A 89 -9.69 10.92 29.85
CA SER A 89 -11.13 10.61 29.81
C SER A 89 -11.89 11.49 28.83
N TYR A 90 -12.73 10.88 28.00
CA TYR A 90 -13.69 11.56 27.14
C TYR A 90 -15.07 10.93 27.27
N ASN A 91 -16.09 11.71 27.65
CA ASN A 91 -17.43 11.17 27.83
C ASN A 91 -18.08 10.81 26.49
N VAL A 92 -18.47 9.54 26.33
CA VAL A 92 -19.04 8.98 25.11
C VAL A 92 -20.53 8.66 25.26
N SER A 93 -21.23 9.20 26.26
CA SER A 93 -22.66 8.90 26.49
C SER A 93 -23.57 9.18 25.29
N HIS A 94 -23.11 10.04 24.37
CA HIS A 94 -23.83 10.39 23.13
C HIS A 94 -23.65 9.37 21.99
N TRP A 95 -22.73 8.41 22.11
CA TRP A 95 -22.49 7.40 21.08
C TRP A 95 -23.68 6.47 20.92
N GLN A 96 -24.04 6.22 19.67
CA GLN A 96 -25.05 5.24 19.30
C GLN A 96 -24.41 3.88 19.03
N PRO A 97 -25.09 2.77 19.33
CA PRO A 97 -24.69 1.47 18.85
C PRO A 97 -24.51 1.48 17.32
N ASP A 98 -23.59 0.66 16.83
CA ASP A 98 -23.29 0.43 15.43
C ASP A 98 -22.76 1.66 14.64
N ALA A 99 -22.47 2.77 15.31
CA ALA A 99 -21.78 3.92 14.72
C ALA A 99 -20.25 3.71 14.73
N TRP A 100 -19.58 4.02 13.62
CA TRP A 100 -18.11 3.97 13.55
C TRP A 100 -17.49 5.20 14.20
N HIS A 101 -16.50 4.96 15.07
CA HIS A 101 -15.65 5.98 15.68
C HIS A 101 -14.18 5.65 15.47
N GLN A 102 -13.38 6.65 15.12
CA GLN A 102 -11.92 6.49 15.09
C GLN A 102 -11.36 6.82 16.46
N ILE A 103 -10.49 5.96 16.97
CA ILE A 103 -9.82 6.15 18.26
C ILE A 103 -8.32 6.12 18.03
N ASP A 104 -7.65 7.18 18.48
CA ASP A 104 -6.20 7.27 18.45
C ASP A 104 -5.68 7.63 19.85
N VAL A 105 -4.60 6.97 20.26
CA VAL A 105 -3.89 7.31 21.50
C VAL A 105 -2.40 7.42 21.21
N THR A 106 -1.74 8.41 21.80
CA THR A 106 -0.30 8.62 21.68
C THR A 106 0.35 8.57 23.05
N TRP A 107 1.59 8.10 23.10
CA TRP A 107 2.46 8.22 24.25
C TRP A 107 3.87 8.58 23.79
N GLU A 108 4.55 9.44 24.54
CA GLU A 108 5.96 9.75 24.34
C GLU A 108 6.50 10.44 25.58
N SER A 109 7.67 10.01 26.07
CA SER A 109 8.35 10.62 27.22
C SER A 109 7.43 10.70 28.45
N ASN A 110 6.88 11.88 28.77
CA ASN A 110 5.95 12.12 29.87
C ASN A 110 4.54 12.53 29.40
N ARG A 111 4.27 12.43 28.10
CA ARG A 111 3.02 12.88 27.48
C ARG A 111 2.19 11.70 27.00
N ILE A 112 0.89 11.80 27.23
CA ILE A 112 -0.13 10.97 26.56
C ILE A 112 -1.25 11.86 26.02
N ALA A 113 -1.85 11.46 24.90
CA ALA A 113 -3.03 12.12 24.34
C ALA A 113 -4.06 11.11 23.82
N LEU A 114 -5.33 11.50 23.84
CA LEU A 114 -6.48 10.73 23.37
C LEU A 114 -7.23 11.56 22.32
N TYR A 115 -7.43 10.97 21.15
CA TYR A 115 -8.18 11.54 20.05
C TYR A 115 -9.38 10.66 19.72
N VAL A 116 -10.48 11.32 19.36
CA VAL A 116 -11.70 10.66 18.90
C VAL A 116 -12.23 11.39 17.67
N ASP A 117 -12.37 10.65 16.58
CA ASP A 117 -12.80 11.15 15.27
C ASP A 117 -11.92 12.32 14.78
N GLY A 118 -10.60 12.14 14.88
CA GLY A 118 -9.59 13.13 14.45
C GLY A 118 -9.58 14.42 15.27
N LYS A 119 -10.07 14.39 16.52
CA LYS A 119 -10.07 15.54 17.43
C LYS A 119 -9.43 15.18 18.76
N LEU A 120 -8.48 15.99 19.21
CA LEU A 120 -7.91 15.88 20.55
C LEU A 120 -9.01 16.06 21.60
N ARG A 121 -9.18 15.06 22.47
CA ARG A 121 -10.19 15.07 23.54
C ARG A 121 -9.59 15.35 24.89
N ASP A 122 -8.40 14.81 25.15
CA ASP A 122 -7.71 14.97 26.40
C ASP A 122 -6.21 14.69 26.21
N ALA A 123 -5.36 15.32 27.02
CA ALA A 123 -3.92 15.10 27.03
C ALA A 123 -3.31 15.56 28.35
N THR A 124 -2.22 14.93 28.75
CA THR A 124 -1.40 15.37 29.89
C THR A 124 0.08 15.15 29.63
N SER A 125 0.92 15.99 30.22
CA SER A 125 2.39 15.90 30.17
C SER A 125 3.00 15.59 31.55
N ASP A 126 2.24 14.91 32.40
CA ASP A 126 2.66 14.44 33.73
C ASP A 126 2.38 12.94 33.87
N VAL A 127 3.03 12.15 33.01
CA VAL A 127 2.90 10.68 32.99
C VAL A 127 4.25 10.03 33.22
N THR A 128 4.26 8.98 34.04
CA THR A 128 5.37 8.03 34.06
C THR A 128 4.98 6.82 33.22
N LEU A 129 5.65 6.63 32.09
CA LEU A 129 5.44 5.46 31.25
C LEU A 129 5.86 4.16 31.96
N PRO A 130 5.33 2.99 31.53
CA PRO A 130 5.76 1.70 32.04
C PRO A 130 7.28 1.56 31.93
N TYR A 131 7.97 0.94 32.88
CA TYR A 131 9.42 0.64 32.75
C TYR A 131 9.68 -0.67 32.00
N GLN A 132 8.66 -1.53 31.96
CA GLN A 132 8.57 -2.74 31.15
C GLN A 132 7.13 -2.88 30.64
N LEU A 133 6.88 -3.78 29.70
CA LEU A 133 5.53 -4.17 29.31
C LEU A 133 5.39 -5.69 29.45
N ALA A 134 4.15 -6.15 29.53
CA ALA A 134 3.83 -7.57 29.44
C ALA A 134 4.43 -8.21 28.18
N SER A 135 4.68 -9.51 28.23
CA SER A 135 5.20 -10.27 27.07
C SER A 135 4.23 -10.29 25.88
N ARG A 136 2.94 -10.05 26.15
CA ARG A 136 1.86 -10.06 25.17
C ARG A 136 0.93 -8.87 25.39
N PHE A 137 0.22 -8.51 24.35
CA PHE A 137 -0.93 -7.61 24.42
C PHE A 137 -2.16 -8.25 23.77
N PHE A 138 -3.32 -7.70 24.11
CA PHE A 138 -4.62 -8.23 23.78
C PHE A 138 -5.45 -7.18 23.03
N ILE A 139 -6.14 -7.61 21.99
CA ILE A 139 -7.09 -6.79 21.23
C ILE A 139 -8.49 -7.36 21.45
N GLY A 140 -9.41 -6.46 21.78
CA GLY A 140 -10.82 -6.75 21.97
C GLY A 140 -11.18 -7.42 23.29
N SER A 141 -10.23 -7.57 24.21
CA SER A 141 -10.50 -7.96 25.59
C SER A 141 -9.46 -7.45 26.58
N SER A 142 -9.77 -7.53 27.87
CA SER A 142 -8.76 -7.49 28.93
C SER A 142 -7.82 -8.70 28.87
N SER A 143 -6.65 -8.57 29.50
CA SER A 143 -5.64 -9.64 29.58
C SER A 143 -6.08 -10.89 30.37
N ASP A 144 -7.06 -10.74 31.27
CA ASP A 144 -7.74 -11.84 31.97
C ASP A 144 -8.82 -12.53 31.11
N GLY A 145 -9.22 -11.92 29.98
CA GLY A 145 -10.24 -12.44 29.09
C GLY A 145 -11.68 -12.35 29.60
N ASP A 146 -11.93 -11.57 30.67
CA ASP A 146 -13.26 -11.48 31.30
C ASP A 146 -14.05 -10.22 30.92
N ARG A 147 -13.43 -9.26 30.21
CA ARG A 147 -14.10 -8.07 29.68
C ARG A 147 -13.81 -7.93 28.20
N GLN A 148 -14.84 -7.99 27.37
CA GLN A 148 -14.74 -7.89 25.93
C GLN A 148 -15.10 -6.50 25.43
N ALA A 149 -14.60 -6.16 24.25
CA ALA A 149 -14.99 -4.94 23.55
C ALA A 149 -16.48 -4.91 23.19
N ASN A 150 -17.08 -6.08 22.90
CA ASN A 150 -18.44 -6.19 22.36
C ASN A 150 -18.66 -5.21 21.21
N ALA A 151 -17.70 -5.23 20.28
CA ALA A 151 -17.56 -4.27 19.21
C ALA A 151 -16.84 -4.92 18.03
N VAL A 152 -16.97 -4.29 16.87
CA VAL A 152 -16.08 -4.53 15.74
C VAL A 152 -14.90 -3.58 15.89
N ILE A 153 -13.69 -4.11 15.76
CA ILE A 153 -12.47 -3.30 15.67
C ILE A 153 -11.90 -3.52 14.27
N ASP A 154 -11.58 -2.44 13.57
CA ASP A 154 -11.12 -2.47 12.18
C ASP A 154 -9.93 -1.52 11.97
N GLU A 155 -9.12 -1.79 10.95
CA GLU A 155 -7.95 -0.98 10.57
C GLU A 155 -7.04 -0.62 11.76
N LEU A 156 -6.78 -1.59 12.65
CA LEU A 156 -5.92 -1.38 13.81
C LEU A 156 -4.46 -1.28 13.38
N MET A 157 -3.82 -0.17 13.73
CA MET A 157 -2.43 0.12 13.45
C MET A 157 -1.70 0.53 14.73
N ILE A 158 -0.47 0.02 14.88
CA ILE A 158 0.47 0.42 15.93
C ILE A 158 1.67 1.06 15.23
N PHE A 159 1.99 2.30 15.60
CA PHE A 159 3.10 3.06 15.05
C PHE A 159 4.18 3.23 16.11
N ALA A 160 5.45 3.19 15.66
CA ALA A 160 6.60 3.39 16.53
C ALA A 160 6.73 4.84 17.03
N GLU A 161 6.12 5.80 16.33
CA GLU A 161 6.17 7.24 16.64
C GLU A 161 4.75 7.78 16.92
N PRO A 162 4.60 8.77 17.82
CA PRO A 162 3.28 9.28 18.24
C PRO A 162 2.54 10.07 17.14
N ASP A 163 3.26 10.80 16.28
CA ASP A 163 2.73 11.54 15.13
C ASP A 163 1.36 12.23 15.39
N GLU A 164 1.32 13.13 16.38
CA GLU A 164 0.12 13.89 16.78
C GLU A 164 -0.34 14.88 15.70
N ALA A 165 0.55 15.30 14.79
CA ALA A 165 0.24 16.25 13.72
C ALA A 165 -0.77 15.67 12.72
N ALA A 166 -0.70 14.36 12.43
CA ALA A 166 -1.66 13.67 11.57
C ALA A 166 -3.07 13.55 12.17
N LEU A 167 -3.26 13.86 13.46
CA LEU A 167 -4.52 13.62 14.19
C LEU A 167 -5.38 14.88 14.43
N GLN A 168 -4.95 16.08 13.99
CA GLN A 168 -5.62 17.35 14.32
C GLN A 168 -6.57 17.90 13.24
N THR A 169 -6.65 17.29 12.05
CA THR A 169 -7.52 17.74 10.95
C THR A 169 -8.85 16.98 10.95
N GLY A 170 -9.77 17.37 11.84
CA GLY A 170 -11.11 16.78 11.95
C GLY A 170 -12.01 17.10 10.74
N GLY A 171 -12.36 16.06 9.97
CA GLY A 171 -13.29 16.10 8.84
C GLY A 171 -12.59 15.72 7.55
N ALA A 172 -12.72 14.44 7.16
CA ALA A 172 -12.03 13.84 6.02
C ALA A 172 -11.98 14.74 4.78
N PRO A 173 -10.79 15.15 4.36
CA PRO A 173 -10.38 15.04 2.99
C PRO A 173 -9.80 13.62 2.79
N VAL A 174 -9.82 13.11 1.56
CA VAL A 174 -8.76 12.18 1.14
C VAL A 174 -7.51 13.03 1.02
N ASP A 175 -6.93 13.39 2.18
CA ASP A 175 -5.65 14.07 2.22
C ASP A 175 -4.62 12.99 2.50
N THR A 176 -3.85 12.76 1.46
CA THR A 176 -2.64 11.98 1.44
C THR A 176 -1.88 12.15 2.76
N ILE A 177 -1.59 11.06 3.47
CA ILE A 177 -0.52 11.08 4.48
C ILE A 177 0.73 11.52 3.73
N ASN A 178 1.11 12.78 3.90
CA ASN A 178 2.32 13.32 3.34
C ASN A 178 3.42 12.82 4.28
N PHE A 179 3.92 11.63 4.02
CA PHE A 179 5.24 11.27 4.50
C PHE A 179 6.16 12.28 3.81
N PRO A 180 6.87 13.16 4.55
CA PRO A 180 7.63 14.25 3.91
C PRO A 180 8.66 13.74 2.88
N ASP A 181 8.95 12.42 2.90
CA ASP A 181 9.84 11.72 1.97
C ASP A 181 9.18 10.60 1.13
N GLN A 182 7.85 10.33 1.23
CA GLN A 182 7.17 9.29 0.44
C GLN A 182 5.93 9.80 -0.29
N PHE A 183 5.78 9.38 -1.55
CA PHE A 183 4.63 9.70 -2.37
C PHE A 183 3.50 8.72 -2.12
N LEU A 184 2.34 9.24 -1.69
CA LEU A 184 1.14 8.42 -1.62
C LEU A 184 0.57 8.18 -3.04
N ILE A 185 0.23 6.92 -3.30
CA ILE A 185 -0.42 6.42 -4.51
C ILE A 185 -1.80 5.86 -4.14
N PRO A 186 -2.86 6.69 -4.19
CA PRO A 186 -4.22 6.20 -4.03
C PRO A 186 -4.66 5.40 -5.27
N VAL A 187 -5.13 4.18 -5.04
CA VAL A 187 -5.47 3.20 -6.09
C VAL A 187 -6.95 2.86 -6.07
N LEU A 188 -7.59 2.89 -7.24
CA LEU A 188 -8.90 2.28 -7.47
C LEU A 188 -8.72 0.89 -8.08
N VAL A 189 -9.23 -0.15 -7.44
CA VAL A 189 -9.22 -1.49 -8.03
C VAL A 189 -10.57 -1.75 -8.72
N ILE A 190 -10.53 -2.27 -9.94
CA ILE A 190 -11.71 -2.66 -10.71
C ILE A 190 -11.54 -4.11 -11.13
N ALA A 191 -12.54 -4.97 -10.91
CA ALA A 191 -12.48 -6.37 -11.31
C ALA A 191 -13.70 -6.78 -12.12
N TYR A 192 -13.49 -7.44 -13.26
CA TYR A 192 -14.55 -8.00 -14.10
C TYR A 192 -14.54 -9.52 -14.05
N PHE A 193 -15.62 -10.13 -13.57
CA PHE A 193 -15.79 -11.57 -13.44
C PHE A 193 -16.95 -12.04 -14.35
N PRO A 194 -16.68 -12.47 -15.59
CA PRO A 194 -17.72 -13.05 -16.44
C PRO A 194 -18.18 -14.36 -15.83
N VAL A 195 -19.44 -14.44 -15.39
CA VAL A 195 -19.94 -15.61 -14.65
C VAL A 195 -20.99 -16.41 -15.41
N LYS A 196 -20.95 -17.73 -15.19
CA LYS A 196 -22.00 -18.68 -15.56
C LYS A 196 -22.36 -19.52 -14.34
N GLY A 197 -23.43 -19.11 -13.65
CA GLY A 197 -23.77 -19.66 -12.33
C GLY A 197 -22.75 -19.22 -11.28
N ASN A 198 -22.15 -20.16 -10.56
CA ASN A 198 -21.16 -19.88 -9.50
C ASN A 198 -19.69 -20.00 -9.96
N ARG A 199 -19.44 -19.97 -11.27
CA ARG A 199 -18.12 -20.12 -11.89
C ARG A 199 -17.85 -19.00 -12.86
N ILE A 200 -16.56 -18.73 -13.09
CA ILE A 200 -16.11 -17.94 -14.24
C ILE A 200 -16.47 -18.70 -15.52
N ASP A 201 -17.09 -18.01 -16.47
CA ASP A 201 -17.47 -18.57 -17.76
C ASP A 201 -16.24 -18.71 -18.67
N ARG A 202 -15.71 -19.94 -18.74
CA ARG A 202 -14.57 -20.25 -19.59
C ARG A 202 -14.82 -19.99 -21.08
N CYS A 203 -16.07 -20.01 -21.54
CA CYS A 203 -16.37 -19.68 -22.93
C CYS A 203 -16.13 -18.20 -23.24
N ILE A 204 -16.18 -17.34 -22.22
CA ILE A 204 -15.88 -15.90 -22.34
C ILE A 204 -14.41 -15.61 -22.13
N THR A 205 -13.77 -16.30 -21.18
CA THR A 205 -12.37 -16.04 -20.81
C THR A 205 -11.35 -16.78 -21.65
N GLY A 206 -11.73 -17.88 -22.31
CA GLY A 206 -10.83 -18.75 -23.09
C GLY A 206 -10.07 -19.77 -22.23
N ASP A 207 -9.57 -19.37 -21.06
CA ASP A 207 -8.65 -20.16 -20.23
C ASP A 207 -9.16 -20.42 -18.80
N VAL A 208 -9.73 -19.42 -18.13
CA VAL A 208 -10.16 -19.49 -16.72
C VAL A 208 -11.60 -19.97 -16.58
N GLY A 209 -11.80 -21.12 -15.93
CA GLY A 209 -13.13 -21.71 -15.67
C GLY A 209 -13.37 -22.11 -14.22
N ALA A 210 -12.76 -21.42 -13.25
CA ALA A 210 -12.78 -21.77 -11.83
C ALA A 210 -14.04 -21.24 -11.09
N PRO A 211 -14.34 -21.73 -9.87
CA PRO A 211 -15.38 -21.12 -9.03
C PRO A 211 -15.15 -19.62 -8.81
N LEU A 212 -16.20 -18.80 -8.89
CA LEU A 212 -16.11 -17.34 -8.73
C LEU A 212 -15.40 -16.97 -7.41
N ALA A 213 -15.81 -17.60 -6.30
CA ALA A 213 -15.25 -17.36 -4.98
C ALA A 213 -13.74 -17.68 -4.87
N GLN A 214 -13.21 -18.54 -5.74
CA GLN A 214 -11.78 -18.81 -5.80
C GLN A 214 -11.04 -17.67 -6.49
N ILE A 215 -11.56 -17.16 -7.61
CA ILE A 215 -10.94 -16.07 -8.36
C ILE A 215 -11.04 -14.73 -7.60
N GLN A 216 -12.18 -14.44 -6.97
CA GLN A 216 -12.29 -13.28 -6.06
C GLN A 216 -11.27 -13.35 -4.92
N ARG A 217 -11.10 -14.52 -4.29
CA ARG A 217 -10.09 -14.70 -3.24
C ARG A 217 -8.68 -14.48 -3.77
N HIS A 218 -8.38 -14.99 -4.96
CA HIS A 218 -7.08 -14.80 -5.62
C HIS A 218 -6.79 -13.32 -5.85
N VAL A 219 -7.74 -12.57 -6.40
CA VAL A 219 -7.62 -11.11 -6.61
C VAL A 219 -7.40 -10.38 -5.27
N GLN A 220 -8.19 -10.71 -4.25
CA GLN A 220 -8.09 -10.12 -2.91
C GLN A 220 -6.77 -10.42 -2.20
N GLN A 221 -6.15 -11.57 -2.46
CA GLN A 221 -4.86 -11.97 -1.88
C GLN A 221 -3.66 -11.47 -2.68
N THR A 222 -3.78 -11.39 -4.00
CA THR A 222 -2.69 -10.98 -4.88
C THR A 222 -2.49 -9.47 -4.85
N THR A 223 -3.57 -8.69 -4.77
CA THR A 223 -3.51 -7.21 -4.76
C THR A 223 -2.60 -6.66 -3.64
N PRO A 224 -2.69 -7.09 -2.37
CA PRO A 224 -1.75 -6.66 -1.34
C PRO A 224 -0.30 -7.09 -1.59
N HIS A 225 -0.05 -8.25 -2.19
CA HIS A 225 1.31 -8.67 -2.52
C HIS A 225 1.93 -7.80 -3.62
N VAL A 226 1.13 -7.30 -4.57
CA VAL A 226 1.57 -6.31 -5.56
C VAL A 226 1.92 -4.99 -4.88
N VAL A 227 1.06 -4.51 -3.96
CA VAL A 227 1.35 -3.34 -3.12
C VAL A 227 2.69 -3.52 -2.39
N GLU A 228 2.87 -4.62 -1.67
CA GLU A 228 4.11 -4.90 -0.93
C GLU A 228 5.32 -4.89 -1.86
N ALA A 229 5.25 -5.55 -3.02
CA ALA A 229 6.37 -5.58 -3.96
C ALA A 229 6.74 -4.19 -4.49
N LEU A 230 5.76 -3.34 -4.82
CA LEU A 230 5.99 -2.00 -5.33
C LEU A 230 6.53 -1.05 -4.25
N GLU A 231 5.99 -1.12 -3.03
CA GLU A 231 6.49 -0.33 -1.90
C GLU A 231 7.93 -0.72 -1.56
N TRP A 232 8.19 -2.02 -1.36
CA TRP A 232 9.53 -2.51 -1.05
C TRP A 232 10.51 -2.26 -2.20
N GLY A 233 10.05 -2.40 -3.45
CA GLY A 233 10.83 -2.06 -4.64
C GLY A 233 11.27 -0.60 -4.64
N SER A 234 10.43 0.32 -4.16
CA SER A 234 10.75 1.75 -4.13
C SER A 234 11.71 2.19 -3.01
N ALA A 235 12.17 1.27 -2.16
CA ALA A 235 13.15 1.54 -1.11
C ALA A 235 14.58 1.43 -1.67
N TYR A 236 15.20 2.58 -1.98
CA TYR A 236 16.54 2.60 -2.58
C TYR A 236 17.56 1.86 -1.70
N HIS A 237 18.19 0.84 -2.28
CA HIS A 237 19.10 -0.10 -1.64
C HIS A 237 18.53 -0.82 -0.40
N GLY A 238 17.21 -1.05 -0.33
CA GLY A 238 16.57 -1.73 0.81
C GLY A 238 17.12 -3.13 1.12
N TYR A 239 17.68 -3.82 0.13
CA TYR A 239 18.37 -5.10 0.31
C TYR A 239 19.74 -4.99 1.04
N LYS A 240 20.30 -3.77 1.17
CA LYS A 240 21.53 -3.46 1.93
C LYS A 240 21.25 -2.71 3.22
N ASP A 241 20.22 -1.88 3.23
CA ASP A 241 19.85 -1.02 4.34
C ASP A 241 18.42 -1.33 4.77
N SER A 242 18.27 -2.05 5.88
CA SER A 242 16.97 -2.38 6.45
C SER A 242 16.22 -1.17 7.02
N THR A 243 16.87 0.01 7.07
CA THR A 243 16.26 1.28 7.47
C THR A 243 15.84 2.14 6.29
N ALA A 244 16.13 1.72 5.05
CA ALA A 244 15.72 2.42 3.85
C ALA A 244 14.20 2.49 3.76
N ASN A 245 13.67 3.71 3.65
CA ASN A 245 12.25 3.93 3.50
C ASN A 245 11.83 3.80 2.02
N PRO A 246 10.69 3.15 1.73
CA PRO A 246 10.04 3.21 0.42
C PRO A 246 9.84 4.65 -0.04
N SER A 247 10.01 4.92 -1.33
CA SER A 247 9.63 6.22 -1.92
C SER A 247 8.14 6.29 -2.25
N LEU A 248 7.50 5.14 -2.48
CA LEU A 248 6.08 5.03 -2.80
C LEU A 248 5.34 4.36 -1.64
N ARG A 249 4.13 4.85 -1.37
CA ARG A 249 3.17 4.23 -0.45
C ARG A 249 1.86 4.03 -1.20
N TYR A 250 1.37 2.80 -1.28
CA TYR A 250 0.11 2.52 -1.97
C TYR A 250 -1.04 2.44 -0.99
N GLN A 251 -2.19 3.00 -1.39
CA GLN A 251 -3.42 2.94 -0.64
C GLN A 251 -4.54 2.46 -1.56
N ILE A 252 -5.03 1.23 -1.34
CA ILE A 252 -6.25 0.77 -2.00
C ILE A 252 -7.43 1.56 -1.42
N VAL A 253 -8.02 2.43 -2.24
CA VAL A 253 -9.12 3.31 -1.83
C VAL A 253 -10.47 2.61 -1.91
N GLU A 254 -10.67 1.81 -2.96
CA GLU A 254 -11.89 1.02 -3.17
C GLU A 254 -11.62 -0.14 -4.13
N MET A 255 -12.42 -1.20 -4.03
CA MET A 255 -12.47 -2.29 -5.00
C MET A 255 -13.88 -2.45 -5.57
N LEU A 256 -14.04 -2.20 -6.87
CA LEU A 256 -15.30 -2.35 -7.59
C LEU A 256 -15.33 -3.67 -8.35
N GLU A 257 -16.36 -4.49 -8.14
CA GLU A 257 -16.52 -5.77 -8.83
C GLU A 257 -17.73 -5.76 -9.78
N PHE A 258 -17.53 -6.29 -10.98
CA PHE A 258 -18.55 -6.42 -12.02
C PHE A 258 -18.71 -7.89 -12.43
N MET A 259 -19.92 -8.44 -12.30
CA MET A 259 -20.20 -9.85 -12.59
C MET A 259 -20.56 -10.07 -14.07
N GLU A 260 -19.73 -9.53 -14.96
CA GLU A 260 -19.97 -9.50 -16.40
C GLU A 260 -18.64 -9.51 -17.17
N PRO A 261 -18.67 -9.80 -18.49
CA PRO A 261 -17.49 -9.70 -19.35
C PRO A 261 -16.90 -8.29 -19.40
N LEU A 262 -15.61 -8.20 -19.71
CA LEU A 262 -14.96 -6.92 -19.98
C LEU A 262 -15.63 -6.23 -21.19
N PRO A 263 -15.88 -4.91 -21.12
CA PRO A 263 -16.17 -4.11 -22.31
C PRO A 263 -15.06 -4.27 -23.36
N THR A 264 -15.45 -4.45 -24.62
CA THR A 264 -14.52 -4.66 -25.72
C THR A 264 -14.81 -3.75 -26.90
N THR A 265 -13.74 -3.42 -27.63
CA THR A 265 -13.82 -2.67 -28.88
C THR A 265 -12.98 -3.35 -29.96
N ARG A 266 -13.32 -3.13 -31.23
CA ARG A 266 -12.48 -3.61 -32.34
C ARG A 266 -11.35 -2.64 -32.57
N LYS A 267 -10.11 -3.14 -32.54
CA LYS A 267 -8.92 -2.36 -32.88
C LYS A 267 -8.23 -2.91 -34.12
N ARG A 268 -7.89 -2.03 -35.06
CA ARG A 268 -7.21 -2.43 -36.31
C ARG A 268 -5.84 -3.01 -35.97
N GLY A 269 -5.49 -4.14 -36.58
CA GLY A 269 -4.22 -4.84 -36.35
C GLY A 269 -4.28 -5.95 -35.29
N HIS A 270 -5.34 -5.97 -34.47
CA HIS A 270 -5.56 -6.99 -33.46
C HIS A 270 -6.43 -8.13 -34.00
N ARG A 271 -6.10 -9.36 -33.62
CA ARG A 271 -6.81 -10.58 -34.07
C ARG A 271 -8.08 -10.82 -33.25
N VAL A 272 -8.06 -10.39 -32.00
CA VAL A 272 -9.19 -10.44 -31.07
C VAL A 272 -9.59 -9.02 -30.68
N PRO A 273 -10.79 -8.80 -30.12
CA PRO A 273 -11.17 -7.48 -29.62
C PRO A 273 -10.19 -6.98 -28.58
N MET A 274 -10.01 -5.67 -28.49
CA MET A 274 -9.25 -5.02 -27.42
C MET A 274 -10.16 -4.73 -26.24
N THR A 275 -9.62 -4.67 -25.03
CA THR A 275 -10.31 -4.07 -23.88
C THR A 275 -10.67 -2.62 -24.17
N ASP A 276 -11.94 -2.26 -23.94
CA ASP A 276 -12.42 -0.88 -24.09
C ASP A 276 -12.25 -0.13 -22.76
N TYR A 277 -11.04 0.40 -22.56
CA TYR A 277 -10.70 1.13 -21.34
C TYR A 277 -11.59 2.36 -21.13
N ASN A 278 -11.93 3.12 -22.17
CA ASN A 278 -12.89 4.23 -22.07
C ASN A 278 -14.24 3.79 -21.54
N ALA A 279 -14.81 2.70 -22.07
CA ALA A 279 -16.10 2.21 -21.60
C ALA A 279 -16.06 1.87 -20.10
N ILE A 280 -14.97 1.25 -19.65
CA ILE A 280 -14.74 0.94 -18.22
C ILE A 280 -14.63 2.22 -17.39
N MET A 281 -13.77 3.17 -17.81
CA MET A 281 -13.53 4.42 -17.09
C MET A 281 -14.78 5.30 -17.01
N ASN A 282 -15.55 5.38 -18.11
CA ASN A 282 -16.83 6.11 -18.13
C ASN A 282 -17.86 5.47 -17.21
N ARG A 283 -17.94 4.13 -17.19
CA ARG A 283 -18.89 3.39 -16.33
C ARG A 283 -18.69 3.70 -14.85
N VAL A 284 -17.44 3.83 -14.40
CA VAL A 284 -17.12 4.10 -12.99
C VAL A 284 -17.05 5.59 -12.66
N ASN A 285 -17.29 6.46 -13.64
CA ASN A 285 -17.09 7.91 -13.53
C ASN A 285 -15.67 8.25 -13.04
N ILE A 286 -14.65 7.83 -13.81
CA ILE A 286 -13.23 7.95 -13.41
C ILE A 286 -12.85 9.37 -12.98
N GLN A 287 -13.47 10.39 -13.59
CA GLN A 287 -13.22 11.79 -13.25
C GLN A 287 -13.45 12.08 -11.76
N HIS A 288 -14.52 11.55 -11.17
CA HIS A 288 -14.78 11.72 -9.74
C HIS A 288 -13.69 11.08 -8.88
N TRP A 289 -13.19 9.91 -9.28
CA TRP A 289 -12.15 9.21 -8.55
C TRP A 289 -10.81 9.93 -8.62
N VAL A 290 -10.40 10.35 -9.80
CA VAL A 290 -9.12 11.04 -10.00
C VAL A 290 -9.19 12.44 -9.42
N GLU A 291 -10.08 13.31 -9.91
CA GLU A 291 -10.05 14.73 -9.57
C GLU A 291 -10.59 15.05 -8.18
N ALA A 292 -11.57 14.30 -7.68
CA ALA A 292 -12.20 14.57 -6.38
C ALA A 292 -11.71 13.64 -5.25
N ARG A 293 -11.16 12.46 -5.58
CA ARG A 293 -10.64 11.50 -4.58
C ARG A 293 -9.13 11.26 -4.69
N GLY A 294 -8.44 11.93 -5.60
CA GLY A 294 -6.98 11.88 -5.73
C GLY A 294 -6.44 10.53 -6.21
N ILE A 295 -7.25 9.71 -6.90
CA ILE A 295 -6.77 8.45 -7.48
C ILE A 295 -5.67 8.74 -8.51
N LYS A 296 -4.53 8.09 -8.33
CA LYS A 296 -3.39 8.14 -9.26
C LYS A 296 -3.31 6.90 -10.14
N GLU A 297 -3.80 5.76 -9.63
CA GLU A 297 -3.75 4.51 -10.38
C GLU A 297 -5.07 3.75 -10.35
N VAL A 298 -5.37 3.09 -11.45
CA VAL A 298 -6.48 2.15 -11.58
C VAL A 298 -5.93 0.78 -11.89
N TRP A 299 -6.21 -0.20 -11.03
CA TRP A 299 -5.78 -1.58 -11.24
C TRP A 299 -6.96 -2.43 -11.71
N LEU A 300 -6.95 -2.80 -12.99
CA LEU A 300 -8.00 -3.57 -13.64
C LEU A 300 -7.66 -5.06 -13.60
N TRP A 301 -8.37 -5.83 -12.78
CA TRP A 301 -8.35 -7.28 -12.81
C TRP A 301 -9.33 -7.83 -13.85
N GLY A 302 -8.80 -8.55 -14.82
CA GLY A 302 -9.58 -9.13 -15.91
C GLY A 302 -9.00 -10.45 -16.41
N TYR A 303 -9.37 -10.80 -17.65
CA TYR A 303 -8.89 -11.98 -18.35
C TYR A 303 -8.32 -11.58 -19.70
N HIS A 304 -7.42 -12.41 -20.21
CA HIS A 304 -6.87 -12.30 -21.56
C HIS A 304 -7.20 -13.55 -22.36
N GLY A 305 -6.68 -14.71 -21.91
CA GLY A 305 -6.97 -16.05 -22.43
C GLY A 305 -6.89 -16.22 -23.96
N GLY A 306 -6.21 -15.31 -24.65
CA GLY A 306 -6.17 -15.23 -26.11
C GLY A 306 -7.51 -14.88 -26.78
N VAL A 307 -8.47 -14.33 -26.04
CA VAL A 307 -9.82 -13.96 -26.53
C VAL A 307 -10.08 -12.46 -26.53
N ILE A 308 -9.22 -11.69 -25.85
CA ILE A 308 -9.24 -10.24 -25.78
C ILE A 308 -7.79 -9.76 -25.70
N ASP A 309 -7.43 -8.66 -26.34
CA ASP A 309 -6.12 -8.01 -26.22
C ASP A 309 -6.16 -6.90 -25.18
N ILE A 310 -5.00 -6.62 -24.57
CA ILE A 310 -4.83 -5.71 -23.43
C ILE A 310 -3.58 -4.86 -23.62
N TRP A 311 -3.56 -3.73 -22.92
CA TRP A 311 -2.37 -2.98 -22.56
C TRP A 311 -2.04 -3.25 -21.10
N GLU A 312 -0.77 -3.55 -20.84
CA GLU A 312 -0.22 -3.78 -19.49
C GLU A 312 -0.33 -2.49 -18.67
N SER A 313 -0.06 -1.34 -19.29
CA SER A 313 -0.28 -0.02 -18.71
C SER A 313 -0.78 0.99 -19.74
N ASN A 314 -1.58 1.96 -19.29
CA ASN A 314 -2.10 3.05 -20.11
C ASN A 314 -2.34 4.32 -19.29
N MET A 315 -1.91 5.49 -19.75
CA MET A 315 -1.80 6.71 -18.95
C MET A 315 -2.50 7.87 -19.64
N ALA A 316 -3.22 8.67 -18.87
CA ALA A 316 -3.87 9.87 -19.40
C ALA A 316 -3.81 11.00 -18.39
N GLY A 317 -3.66 12.23 -18.90
CA GLY A 317 -3.58 13.43 -18.09
C GLY A 317 -3.20 14.67 -18.91
N PRO A 318 -3.01 15.83 -18.24
CA PRO A 318 -2.69 17.09 -18.91
C PRO A 318 -1.33 17.09 -19.64
N PHE A 319 -0.45 16.15 -19.30
CA PHE A 319 0.88 16.01 -19.90
C PHE A 319 0.97 14.91 -20.97
N GLY A 320 -0.18 14.35 -21.38
CA GLY A 320 -0.27 13.34 -22.44
C GLY A 320 -0.18 11.91 -21.93
N ASP A 321 0.07 11.00 -22.88
CA ASP A 321 0.12 9.56 -22.66
C ASP A 321 1.56 9.08 -22.77
N ILE A 322 2.12 8.63 -21.65
CA ILE A 322 3.46 8.06 -21.54
C ILE A 322 3.31 6.65 -20.99
N SER A 323 2.86 5.73 -21.85
CA SER A 323 2.64 4.35 -21.44
C SER A 323 3.38 3.30 -22.24
N ASN A 324 3.36 2.08 -21.67
CA ASN A 324 3.63 0.84 -22.39
C ASN A 324 2.39 0.39 -23.19
N SER A 325 1.97 1.26 -24.11
CA SER A 325 0.83 1.08 -24.99
C SER A 325 1.12 1.74 -26.35
N ASP A 326 0.12 1.79 -27.23
CA ASP A 326 0.17 2.56 -28.48
C ASP A 326 0.21 4.09 -28.26
N ARG A 327 0.05 4.55 -27.02
CA ARG A 327 -0.05 5.96 -26.64
C ARG A 327 -1.19 6.72 -27.34
N ASP A 328 -2.36 6.08 -27.49
CA ASP A 328 -3.53 6.67 -28.17
C ASP A 328 -4.33 7.54 -27.20
N GLN A 329 -4.24 8.88 -27.36
CA GLN A 329 -4.95 9.86 -26.52
C GLN A 329 -6.48 9.74 -26.48
N ARG A 330 -7.07 8.79 -27.20
CA ARG A 330 -8.51 8.54 -27.24
C ARG A 330 -8.90 7.23 -26.58
N ASP A 331 -7.98 6.45 -25.99
CA ASP A 331 -8.31 5.17 -25.36
C ASP A 331 -8.53 5.27 -23.83
N LEU A 332 -8.30 6.45 -23.25
CA LEU A 332 -8.67 6.84 -21.89
C LEU A 332 -9.26 8.27 -21.84
N PRO A 333 -10.14 8.58 -20.87
CA PRO A 333 -10.54 9.96 -20.59
C PRO A 333 -9.35 10.84 -20.17
N VAL A 334 -9.13 11.95 -20.87
CA VAL A 334 -8.12 12.95 -20.46
C VAL A 334 -8.73 13.87 -19.39
N LEU A 335 -8.10 13.90 -18.21
CA LEU A 335 -8.56 14.65 -17.03
C LEU A 335 -7.58 15.77 -16.67
N ASN A 336 -7.91 16.59 -15.67
CA ASN A 336 -7.03 17.66 -15.18
C ASN A 336 -5.86 17.15 -14.32
N GLN A 337 -5.90 15.89 -13.90
CA GLN A 337 -4.83 15.20 -13.18
C GLN A 337 -4.47 13.92 -13.90
N THR A 338 -3.18 13.59 -13.90
CA THR A 338 -2.69 12.37 -14.52
C THR A 338 -3.06 11.13 -13.69
N TYR A 339 -3.47 10.07 -14.38
CA TYR A 339 -3.64 8.75 -13.79
C TYR A 339 -3.18 7.64 -14.75
N THR A 340 -2.82 6.49 -14.19
CA THR A 340 -2.36 5.31 -14.93
C THR A 340 -3.29 4.13 -14.67
N VAL A 341 -3.66 3.41 -15.73
CA VAL A 341 -4.44 2.17 -15.68
C VAL A 341 -3.51 0.99 -15.95
N TYR A 342 -3.50 0.00 -15.05
CA TYR A 342 -2.81 -1.27 -15.22
C TYR A 342 -3.81 -2.40 -15.44
N HIS A 343 -3.53 -3.34 -16.35
CA HIS A 343 -4.44 -4.45 -16.65
C HIS A 343 -3.86 -5.81 -16.25
N TYR A 344 -4.23 -6.26 -15.07
CA TYR A 344 -3.83 -7.55 -14.53
C TYR A 344 -4.71 -8.70 -15.03
N ASN A 345 -4.08 -9.84 -15.30
CA ASN A 345 -4.77 -11.09 -15.56
C ASN A 345 -5.00 -11.86 -14.25
N TYR A 346 -6.25 -12.07 -13.85
CA TYR A 346 -6.59 -12.80 -12.62
C TYR A 346 -6.25 -14.30 -12.64
N GLY A 347 -5.72 -14.82 -13.75
CA GLY A 347 -5.17 -16.16 -13.90
C GLY A 347 -3.68 -16.23 -13.59
N ARG A 348 -3.06 -15.07 -13.30
CA ARG A 348 -1.62 -14.88 -13.04
C ARG A 348 -1.35 -14.39 -11.63
N GLY A 349 -0.08 -14.35 -11.24
CA GLY A 349 0.34 -14.01 -9.88
C GLY A 349 0.80 -12.56 -9.72
N PRO A 350 1.38 -12.23 -8.55
CA PRO A 350 1.96 -10.90 -8.30
C PRO A 350 3.11 -10.57 -9.24
N SER A 351 3.87 -11.58 -9.72
CA SER A 351 5.00 -11.34 -10.63
C SER A 351 4.55 -10.64 -11.90
N GLU A 352 3.59 -11.21 -12.63
CA GLU A 352 3.11 -10.63 -13.88
C GLU A 352 2.45 -9.25 -13.66
N ALA A 353 1.73 -9.07 -12.54
CA ALA A 353 1.16 -7.76 -12.22
C ALA A 353 2.22 -6.69 -11.91
N VAL A 354 3.34 -7.05 -11.27
CA VAL A 354 4.46 -6.13 -11.02
C VAL A 354 5.27 -5.87 -12.29
N GLU A 355 5.33 -6.81 -13.22
CA GLU A 355 5.96 -6.62 -14.53
C GLU A 355 5.28 -5.48 -15.33
N ASP A 356 3.94 -5.41 -15.31
CA ASP A 356 3.18 -4.30 -15.90
C ASP A 356 3.64 -2.92 -15.38
N HIS A 357 3.94 -2.85 -14.08
CA HIS A 357 4.48 -1.65 -13.43
C HIS A 357 5.90 -1.35 -13.85
N MET A 358 6.76 -2.36 -13.97
CA MET A 358 8.13 -2.15 -14.45
C MET A 358 8.13 -1.53 -15.85
N HIS A 359 7.29 -2.02 -16.76
CA HIS A 359 7.20 -1.45 -18.10
C HIS A 359 6.70 0.00 -18.11
N GLN A 360 5.76 0.35 -17.22
CA GLN A 360 5.35 1.74 -17.07
C GLN A 360 6.48 2.61 -16.51
N ILE A 361 7.21 2.14 -15.50
CA ILE A 361 8.38 2.84 -14.94
C ILE A 361 9.44 3.07 -16.03
N GLU A 362 9.73 2.04 -16.83
CA GLU A 362 10.64 2.13 -17.97
C GLU A 362 10.17 3.16 -19.00
N ALA A 363 8.87 3.16 -19.33
CA ALA A 363 8.28 4.09 -20.28
C ALA A 363 8.37 5.55 -19.80
N VAL A 364 8.09 5.79 -18.52
CA VAL A 364 8.16 7.12 -17.90
C VAL A 364 9.61 7.60 -17.84
N LEU A 365 10.52 6.82 -17.28
CA LEU A 365 11.93 7.24 -17.13
C LEU A 365 12.61 7.43 -18.49
N ARG A 366 12.23 6.63 -19.50
CA ARG A 366 12.65 6.84 -20.90
C ARG A 366 12.24 8.21 -21.44
N GLU A 367 11.02 8.62 -21.17
CA GLU A 367 10.47 9.87 -21.68
C GLU A 367 11.17 11.08 -21.03
N ILE A 368 11.46 10.99 -19.73
CA ILE A 368 12.13 12.07 -18.99
C ILE A 368 13.59 12.25 -19.43
N ASP A 369 14.37 11.16 -19.51
CA ASP A 369 15.75 11.21 -20.02
C ASP A 369 16.18 9.85 -20.57
N TYR A 370 16.01 9.69 -21.88
CA TYR A 370 16.41 8.48 -22.61
C TYR A 370 17.89 8.12 -22.39
N HIS A 371 18.79 9.11 -22.47
CA HIS A 371 20.23 8.85 -22.41
C HIS A 371 20.65 8.37 -21.02
N LEU A 372 20.20 9.07 -19.98
CA LEU A 372 20.57 8.70 -18.62
C LEU A 372 19.92 7.37 -18.20
N PHE A 373 18.69 7.12 -18.60
CA PHE A 373 17.99 5.89 -18.27
C PHE A 373 18.46 4.70 -19.14
N TRP A 374 18.22 4.70 -20.45
CA TRP A 374 18.50 3.52 -21.28
C TRP A 374 19.97 3.27 -21.53
N GLU A 375 20.75 4.30 -21.83
CA GLU A 375 22.15 4.08 -22.20
C GLU A 375 23.06 3.94 -20.97
N LYS A 376 22.77 4.68 -19.89
CA LYS A 376 23.62 4.68 -18.69
C LYS A 376 23.09 3.77 -17.59
N PHE A 377 21.81 3.83 -17.22
CA PHE A 377 21.27 2.99 -16.16
C PHE A 377 21.07 1.54 -16.62
N VAL A 378 20.20 1.34 -17.61
CA VAL A 378 19.88 0.02 -18.14
C VAL A 378 21.10 -0.60 -18.82
N GLY A 379 21.73 0.14 -19.74
CA GLY A 379 22.87 -0.32 -20.53
C GLY A 379 22.51 -1.41 -21.55
N LYS A 380 23.52 -1.95 -22.23
CA LYS A 380 23.32 -3.05 -23.19
C LYS A 380 23.54 -4.42 -22.52
N PRO A 381 22.87 -5.48 -22.99
CA PRO A 381 23.17 -6.85 -22.56
C PRO A 381 24.67 -7.15 -22.61
N GLY A 382 25.21 -7.67 -21.50
CA GLY A 382 26.63 -8.00 -21.37
C GLY A 382 27.56 -6.84 -20.97
N GLU A 383 27.11 -5.58 -20.98
CA GLU A 383 27.92 -4.46 -20.46
C GLU A 383 28.09 -4.52 -18.94
N GLY A 384 27.18 -5.21 -18.24
CA GLY A 384 27.17 -5.30 -16.78
C GLY A 384 26.72 -4.00 -16.12
N ARG A 385 25.65 -3.40 -16.66
CA ARG A 385 24.91 -2.29 -16.03
C ARG A 385 23.70 -2.86 -15.27
N CYS A 386 22.63 -2.09 -15.09
CA CYS A 386 21.50 -2.48 -14.24
C CYS A 386 20.49 -3.44 -14.91
N GLY A 387 20.43 -3.50 -16.25
CA GLY A 387 19.40 -4.29 -16.93
C GLY A 387 18.00 -3.66 -16.83
N TRP A 388 16.97 -4.43 -17.18
CA TRP A 388 15.55 -4.00 -17.24
C TRP A 388 14.61 -5.17 -16.91
N ALA A 389 13.29 -4.98 -17.01
CA ALA A 389 12.25 -5.95 -16.64
C ALA A 389 12.59 -7.38 -17.07
N HIS A 390 12.84 -7.60 -18.36
CA HIS A 390 13.08 -8.94 -18.91
C HIS A 390 14.55 -9.40 -18.89
N PHE A 391 15.51 -8.48 -18.72
CA PHE A 391 16.94 -8.78 -18.80
C PHE A 391 17.64 -8.34 -17.51
N PRO A 392 17.89 -9.27 -16.56
CA PRO A 392 18.86 -9.02 -15.50
C PRO A 392 20.27 -8.84 -16.09
N PRO A 393 21.25 -8.34 -15.32
CA PRO A 393 22.59 -8.05 -15.84
C PRO A 393 23.31 -9.25 -16.48
N ASN A 394 22.96 -10.48 -16.07
CA ASN A 394 23.52 -11.72 -16.62
C ASN A 394 22.63 -12.40 -17.67
N GLY A 395 21.48 -11.81 -18.01
CA GLY A 395 20.54 -12.34 -18.99
C GLY A 395 21.11 -12.31 -20.40
N VAL A 396 20.86 -13.37 -21.17
CA VAL A 396 21.29 -13.48 -22.59
C VAL A 396 20.13 -13.60 -23.57
N ARG A 397 18.90 -13.59 -23.05
CA ARG A 397 17.64 -13.65 -23.80
C ARG A 397 16.52 -13.06 -22.94
N ASP A 398 15.36 -12.90 -23.55
CA ASP A 398 14.16 -12.41 -22.87
C ASP A 398 13.76 -13.34 -21.71
N TYR A 399 13.33 -12.75 -20.58
CA TYR A 399 12.85 -13.44 -19.38
C TYR A 399 13.88 -14.36 -18.69
N ASP A 400 15.17 -14.02 -18.77
CA ASP A 400 16.27 -14.91 -18.34
C ASP A 400 16.67 -14.74 -16.86
N TRP A 401 15.68 -14.52 -15.98
CA TRP A 401 15.88 -14.25 -14.55
C TRP A 401 16.58 -15.38 -13.78
N ALA A 402 16.49 -16.62 -14.26
CA ALA A 402 17.07 -17.78 -13.59
C ALA A 402 18.46 -18.17 -14.12
N ASN A 403 19.10 -17.33 -14.95
CA ASN A 403 20.40 -17.65 -15.53
C ASN A 403 21.50 -17.77 -14.44
N PRO A 404 22.16 -18.93 -14.28
CA PRO A 404 23.11 -19.16 -13.19
C PRO A 404 24.50 -18.58 -13.45
N ASN A 405 24.78 -18.12 -14.67
CA ASN A 405 26.09 -17.61 -15.04
C ASN A 405 26.40 -16.31 -14.29
N PHE A 406 27.64 -16.18 -13.86
CA PHE A 406 28.11 -14.96 -13.22
C PHE A 406 28.38 -13.86 -14.24
N VAL A 407 28.17 -12.62 -13.81
CA VAL A 407 28.51 -11.40 -14.56
C VAL A 407 29.16 -10.39 -13.63
N TRP A 408 30.06 -9.58 -14.17
CA TRP A 408 30.55 -8.37 -13.51
C TRP A 408 29.59 -7.23 -13.79
N THR A 409 28.80 -6.81 -12.80
CA THR A 409 27.80 -5.73 -12.92
C THR A 409 27.95 -4.69 -11.82
N ASP A 410 27.70 -3.43 -12.14
CA ASP A 410 27.70 -2.34 -11.16
C ASP A 410 26.30 -1.98 -10.65
N ILE A 411 25.28 -2.82 -10.86
CA ILE A 411 23.89 -2.55 -10.46
C ILE A 411 23.77 -2.05 -9.01
N GLU A 412 24.60 -2.55 -8.09
CA GLU A 412 24.54 -2.21 -6.67
C GLU A 412 25.39 -1.00 -6.23
N ASP A 413 26.25 -0.47 -7.10
CA ASP A 413 27.02 0.78 -6.90
C ASP A 413 26.89 1.65 -8.16
N TRP A 414 25.74 1.60 -8.82
CA TRP A 414 25.61 2.20 -10.12
C TRP A 414 25.86 3.71 -10.05
N ARG A 415 26.69 4.20 -10.98
CA ARG A 415 26.90 5.63 -11.22
C ARG A 415 26.74 5.90 -12.72
N PRO A 416 26.27 7.10 -13.10
CA PRO A 416 26.11 7.48 -14.50
C PRO A 416 27.37 7.26 -15.36
N ASP A 417 28.55 7.46 -14.79
CA ASP A 417 29.85 7.36 -15.48
C ASP A 417 30.63 6.08 -15.15
N GLY A 418 30.01 5.10 -14.50
CA GLY A 418 30.65 3.83 -14.11
C GLY A 418 30.68 3.65 -12.59
N GLY A 419 30.11 2.54 -12.11
CA GLY A 419 30.16 2.13 -10.71
C GLY A 419 31.19 1.05 -10.43
N GLU A 420 31.40 0.71 -9.16
CA GLU A 420 32.18 -0.46 -8.78
C GLU A 420 31.42 -1.74 -9.16
N LYS A 421 32.03 -2.57 -10.01
CA LYS A 421 31.43 -3.83 -10.44
C LYS A 421 31.60 -4.94 -9.39
N GLN A 422 30.52 -5.65 -9.15
CA GLN A 422 30.47 -6.86 -8.34
C GLN A 422 30.24 -8.09 -9.21
N HIS A 423 30.73 -9.25 -8.75
CA HIS A 423 30.56 -10.52 -9.46
C HIS A 423 29.33 -11.26 -8.92
N LEU A 424 28.21 -11.16 -9.63
CA LEU A 424 26.88 -11.60 -9.19
C LEU A 424 26.27 -12.62 -10.17
N ASN A 425 25.26 -13.36 -9.74
CA ASN A 425 24.40 -14.18 -10.59
C ASN A 425 22.96 -14.19 -10.06
N CYS A 426 22.09 -15.00 -10.67
CA CYS A 426 20.67 -15.07 -10.33
C CYS A 426 20.33 -15.39 -8.87
N ARG A 427 21.26 -15.98 -8.10
CA ARG A 427 21.03 -16.22 -6.67
C ARG A 427 20.84 -14.93 -5.88
N ARG A 428 21.35 -13.80 -6.39
CA ARG A 428 21.20 -12.50 -5.73
C ARG A 428 19.74 -12.06 -5.61
N TRP A 429 18.91 -12.46 -6.56
CA TRP A 429 17.45 -12.26 -6.56
C TRP A 429 16.70 -13.59 -6.56
N ASN A 430 17.21 -14.60 -5.84
CA ASN A 430 16.56 -15.92 -5.69
C ASN A 430 16.21 -16.66 -7.00
N SER A 431 16.75 -16.25 -8.15
CA SER A 431 16.43 -16.79 -9.48
C SER A 431 14.93 -16.69 -9.84
N ASP A 432 14.23 -15.74 -9.24
CA ASP A 432 12.79 -15.55 -9.36
C ASP A 432 12.48 -14.15 -9.91
N SER A 433 11.45 -14.07 -10.75
CA SER A 433 11.09 -12.84 -11.48
C SER A 433 10.60 -11.74 -10.54
N LEU A 434 9.69 -12.05 -9.60
CA LEU A 434 9.16 -11.04 -8.69
C LEU A 434 10.26 -10.44 -7.81
N THR A 435 11.15 -11.29 -7.28
CA THR A 435 12.27 -10.83 -6.47
C THR A 435 13.35 -10.12 -7.30
N TRP A 436 13.50 -10.44 -8.59
CA TRP A 436 14.27 -9.62 -9.54
C TRP A 436 13.66 -8.24 -9.70
N PHE A 437 12.35 -8.14 -9.91
CA PHE A 437 11.65 -6.87 -10.10
C PHE A 437 11.83 -5.95 -8.89
N ILE A 438 11.62 -6.48 -7.68
CA ILE A 438 11.87 -5.75 -6.43
C ILE A 438 13.32 -5.30 -6.36
N TYR A 439 14.28 -6.21 -6.58
CA TYR A 439 15.70 -5.89 -6.52
C TYR A 439 16.12 -4.82 -7.54
N TRP A 440 15.61 -4.88 -8.78
CA TRP A 440 15.88 -3.89 -9.81
C TRP A 440 15.32 -2.52 -9.43
N MET A 441 14.07 -2.46 -8.97
CA MET A 441 13.45 -1.21 -8.48
C MET A 441 14.26 -0.60 -7.34
N GLN A 442 14.78 -1.42 -6.41
CA GLN A 442 15.61 -0.93 -5.30
C GLN A 442 16.95 -0.33 -5.74
N ASN A 443 17.36 -0.48 -7.01
CA ASN A 443 18.56 0.16 -7.54
C ASN A 443 18.26 1.44 -8.36
N LEU A 444 16.99 1.80 -8.55
CA LEU A 444 16.62 3.10 -9.14
C LEU A 444 16.93 4.23 -8.15
N PRO A 445 17.63 5.32 -8.55
CA PRO A 445 17.95 6.45 -7.69
C PRO A 445 16.74 7.00 -6.91
N GLY A 446 16.67 6.68 -5.62
CA GLY A 446 15.59 7.14 -4.73
C GLY A 446 15.93 8.42 -3.97
N ALA A 447 15.17 8.67 -2.89
CA ALA A 447 15.47 9.74 -1.95
C ALA A 447 16.88 9.57 -1.36
N ASN A 448 17.61 10.67 -1.20
CA ASN A 448 18.96 10.70 -0.61
C ASN A 448 19.97 9.77 -1.31
N ASN A 449 19.82 9.50 -2.61
CA ASN A 449 20.69 8.58 -3.35
C ASN A 449 22.18 8.99 -3.36
N GLY A 450 22.49 10.28 -3.16
CA GLY A 450 23.86 10.79 -3.07
C GLY A 450 24.65 10.75 -4.40
N LEU A 451 23.98 10.45 -5.51
CA LEU A 451 24.58 10.37 -6.84
C LEU A 451 24.63 11.74 -7.51
N THR A 452 25.62 11.91 -8.38
CA THR A 452 25.75 13.11 -9.22
C THR A 452 25.99 12.72 -10.66
N TYR A 453 25.54 13.55 -11.58
CA TYR A 453 25.89 13.48 -13.00
C TYR A 453 26.26 14.87 -13.50
N ARG A 454 27.44 14.98 -14.12
CA ARG A 454 27.98 16.27 -14.64
C ARG A 454 27.99 17.39 -13.59
N GLY A 455 28.31 17.05 -12.34
CA GLY A 455 28.40 18.00 -11.22
C GLY A 455 27.06 18.42 -10.61
N ARG A 456 25.94 17.84 -11.04
CA ARG A 456 24.60 18.07 -10.49
C ARG A 456 24.07 16.81 -9.80
N PRO A 457 23.31 16.93 -8.70
CA PRO A 457 22.72 15.77 -8.02
C PRO A 457 21.69 15.07 -8.91
N LEU A 458 21.58 13.75 -8.82
CA LEU A 458 20.42 13.04 -9.38
C LEU A 458 19.19 13.30 -8.52
N THR A 459 18.03 13.45 -9.16
CA THR A 459 16.75 13.58 -8.45
C THR A 459 16.31 12.22 -7.88
N ASN A 460 15.29 12.23 -7.00
CA ASN A 460 14.56 11.01 -6.67
C ASN A 460 13.70 10.62 -7.88
N TRP A 461 14.09 9.56 -8.60
CA TRP A 461 13.40 9.13 -9.82
C TRP A 461 11.97 8.64 -9.54
N TRP A 462 11.68 8.21 -8.31
CA TRP A 462 10.32 7.86 -7.89
C TRP A 462 9.36 9.05 -7.89
N THR A 463 9.85 10.29 -7.98
CA THR A 463 9.01 11.49 -8.15
C THR A 463 8.17 11.41 -9.43
N PHE A 464 8.68 10.78 -10.49
CA PHE A 464 7.95 10.66 -11.77
C PHE A 464 6.86 9.59 -11.76
N ILE A 465 6.81 8.75 -10.73
CA ILE A 465 5.70 7.81 -10.48
C ILE A 465 4.79 8.39 -9.38
N GLY A 466 5.40 8.97 -8.35
CA GLY A 466 4.76 9.49 -7.16
C GLY A 466 4.04 10.82 -7.30
N ASP A 467 4.57 11.76 -8.06
CA ASP A 467 4.04 13.11 -8.26
C ASP A 467 4.35 13.58 -9.68
N PHE A 468 3.87 12.82 -10.67
CA PHE A 468 4.17 13.07 -12.08
C PHE A 468 3.77 14.48 -12.52
N ASP A 469 2.54 14.91 -12.22
CA ASP A 469 2.08 16.26 -12.58
C ASP A 469 2.94 17.35 -11.94
N GLY A 470 3.26 17.22 -10.65
CA GLY A 470 4.14 18.16 -9.97
C GLY A 470 5.55 18.19 -10.55
N ALA A 471 6.09 17.04 -10.97
CA ALA A 471 7.38 16.94 -11.64
C ALA A 471 7.36 17.65 -13.00
N MET A 472 6.33 17.40 -13.81
CA MET A 472 6.20 17.98 -15.15
C MET A 472 5.96 19.49 -15.11
N GLN A 473 5.12 19.98 -14.19
CA GLN A 473 4.89 21.42 -14.00
C GLN A 473 6.17 22.18 -13.62
N LYS A 474 7.05 21.54 -12.83
CA LYS A 474 8.33 22.12 -12.41
C LYS A 474 9.44 21.94 -13.46
N GLY A 475 9.19 21.20 -14.54
CA GLY A 475 10.20 20.84 -15.53
C GLY A 475 11.34 20.01 -14.92
N LEU A 476 11.02 19.15 -13.94
CA LEU A 476 12.01 18.32 -13.26
C LEU A 476 12.57 17.27 -14.22
N GLY A 477 13.89 17.05 -14.17
CA GLY A 477 14.56 15.96 -14.89
C GLY A 477 15.08 14.87 -13.95
N LEU A 478 15.69 13.83 -14.52
CA LEU A 478 16.41 12.81 -13.74
C LEU A 478 17.68 13.37 -13.04
N VAL A 479 18.10 14.58 -13.42
CA VAL A 479 19.18 15.38 -12.83
C VAL A 479 18.60 16.70 -12.32
N GLY A 480 18.89 17.05 -11.07
CA GLY A 480 18.34 18.20 -10.35
C GLY A 480 18.99 19.52 -10.70
#